data_AF-A0A937MGT0-F1
#
_entry.id   AF-A0A937MGT0-F1
#
_cell.length_a   1.000
_cell.length_b   1.000
_cell.length_c   1.000
_cell.angle_alpha   90.00
_cell.angle_beta   90.00
_cell.angle_gamma   90.00
#
_symmetry.space_group_name_H-M   'P 1'
#
loop_
_entity.id
_entity.type
_entity.pdbx_description
1 polymer ?
#
loop_
_entity_poly.entity_id
_entity_poly.type
_entity_poly.pdbx_seq_one_letter_code
_entity_poly.pdbx_strand_id
1 'polypeptide(L)'
;MQKSSSNHQDLTIPPRFITAASLFDGHDAAINIMRRILQAQGAEVIHLGHNRSVEEVVTAAVEEDADAIAVSSYQGGHVEYFKY
;
A
#
# COMPACT_ATOMS: atom_id res chain seq x y z
N MET A 1 -46.14 12.04 -12.21
CA MET A 1 -45.19 11.03 -12.72
C MET A 1 -43.92 11.13 -11.88
N GLN A 2 -43.78 10.29 -10.85
CA GLN A 2 -42.65 10.32 -9.91
C GLN A 2 -41.43 9.71 -10.61
N LYS A 3 -40.32 10.45 -10.70
CA LYS A 3 -39.02 9.88 -11.09
C LYS A 3 -38.43 9.24 -9.84
N SER A 4 -38.39 7.92 -9.79
CA SER A 4 -37.71 7.16 -8.76
C SER A 4 -36.21 7.43 -8.85
N SER A 5 -35.70 8.28 -7.96
CA SER A 5 -34.26 8.44 -7.72
C SER A 5 -33.75 7.17 -7.05
N SER A 6 -33.15 6.28 -7.84
CA SER A 6 -32.40 5.14 -7.31
C SER A 6 -31.19 5.67 -6.52
N ASN A 7 -31.24 5.57 -5.19
CA ASN A 7 -30.07 5.72 -4.33
C ASN A 7 -29.10 4.57 -4.66
N HIS A 8 -28.15 4.81 -5.57
CA HIS A 8 -26.91 4.05 -5.58
C HIS A 8 -26.11 4.59 -4.39
N GLN A 9 -26.14 3.88 -3.27
CA GLN A 9 -25.07 4.09 -2.30
C GLN A 9 -23.84 3.46 -2.94
N ASP A 10 -22.97 4.28 -3.51
CA ASP A 10 -21.63 3.86 -3.85
C ASP A 10 -21.00 3.38 -2.54
N LEU A 11 -20.90 2.06 -2.38
CA LEU A 11 -20.10 1.45 -1.33
C LEU A 11 -18.67 1.87 -1.64
N THR A 12 -18.21 2.98 -1.08
CA THR A 12 -16.82 3.40 -1.17
C THR A 12 -16.02 2.42 -0.33
N ILE A 13 -15.60 1.32 -0.95
CA ILE A 13 -14.70 0.36 -0.35
C ILE A 13 -13.41 1.15 -0.04
N PRO A 14 -12.91 1.12 1.20
CA PRO A 14 -11.68 1.80 1.53
C PRO A 14 -10.53 1.25 0.68
N PRO A 15 -9.69 2.10 0.07
CA PRO A 15 -8.58 1.62 -0.73
C PRO A 15 -7.58 0.86 0.15
N ARG A 16 -7.10 -0.29 -0.34
CA ARG A 16 -6.15 -1.16 0.35
C ARG A 16 -4.73 -0.97 -0.17
N PHE A 17 -3.80 -0.79 0.75
CA PHE A 17 -2.40 -0.59 0.45
C PHE A 17 -1.54 -1.70 1.05
N ILE A 18 -0.63 -2.25 0.25
CA ILE A 18 0.58 -2.89 0.77
C ILE A 18 1.63 -1.81 1.05
N THR A 19 2.27 -1.87 2.21
CA THR A 19 3.38 -0.97 2.58
C THR A 19 4.63 -1.76 2.94
N ALA A 20 5.79 -1.34 2.44
CA ALA A 20 7.08 -1.97 2.72
C ALA A 20 8.24 -0.95 2.68
N ALA A 21 9.38 -1.32 3.26
CA ALA A 21 10.66 -0.65 3.06
C ALA A 21 11.61 -1.55 2.25
N SER A 22 12.47 -0.97 1.40
CA SER A 22 13.39 -1.75 0.58
C SER A 22 14.54 -2.34 1.40
N LEU A 23 14.50 -3.67 1.58
CA LEU A 23 15.57 -4.49 2.15
C LEU A 23 16.19 -3.89 3.44
N PHE A 24 17.49 -3.63 3.36
CA PHE A 24 18.49 -3.06 4.30
C PHE A 24 18.55 -1.54 4.46
N ASP A 25 17.68 -0.75 3.85
CA ASP A 25 18.04 0.65 3.62
C ASP A 25 17.66 1.66 4.73
N GLY A 26 17.01 1.20 5.81
CA GLY A 26 16.72 1.99 7.00
C GLY A 26 15.56 2.98 6.89
N HIS A 27 14.72 2.88 5.84
CA HIS A 27 13.59 3.80 5.62
C HIS A 27 12.29 3.39 6.36
N ASP A 28 12.40 2.48 7.32
CA ASP A 28 11.28 2.03 8.17
C ASP A 28 10.55 3.19 8.84
N ALA A 29 11.29 4.20 9.29
CA ALA A 29 10.69 5.39 9.89
C ALA A 29 9.76 6.13 8.92
N ALA A 30 10.18 6.27 7.65
CA ALA A 30 9.42 6.96 6.61
C ALA A 30 8.14 6.19 6.25
N ILE A 31 8.24 4.89 5.97
CA ILE A 31 7.05 4.09 5.65
C ILE A 31 6.09 3.99 6.83
N ASN A 32 6.60 3.99 8.06
CA ASN A 32 5.76 3.97 9.26
C ASN A 32 5.02 5.29 9.51
N ILE A 33 5.55 6.42 9.05
CA ILE A 33 4.80 7.68 9.03
C ILE A 33 3.74 7.63 7.93
N MET A 34 4.11 7.22 6.71
CA MET A 34 3.18 7.15 5.58
C MET A 34 2.01 6.20 5.84
N ARG A 35 2.24 5.02 6.43
CA ARG A 35 1.16 4.08 6.78
C ARG A 35 0.17 4.70 7.75
N ARG A 36 0.64 5.47 8.73
CA ARG A 36 -0.22 6.15 9.72
C ARG A 36 -1.06 7.24 9.06
N ILE A 37 -0.49 7.97 8.11
CA ILE A 37 -1.21 8.97 7.32
C ILE A 37 -2.29 8.28 6.48
N LEU A 38 -1.96 7.20 5.76
CA LEU A 38 -2.91 6.42 4.96
C LEU A 38 -4.08 5.91 5.82
N GLN A 39 -3.78 5.28 6.96
CA GLN A 39 -4.78 4.81 7.92
C GLN A 39 -5.65 5.96 8.46
N ALA A 40 -5.05 7.11 8.77
CA ALA A 40 -5.79 8.29 9.24
C ALA A 40 -6.70 8.89 8.17
N GLN A 41 -6.42 8.67 6.88
CA GLN A 41 -7.28 9.03 5.75
C GLN A 41 -8.35 7.97 5.42
N GLY A 42 -8.39 6.87 6.19
CA GLY A 42 -9.39 5.82 6.04
C GLY A 42 -8.98 4.67 5.14
N ALA A 43 -7.72 4.60 4.68
CA ALA A 43 -7.25 3.47 3.88
C ALA A 43 -7.01 2.22 4.74
N GLU A 44 -7.27 1.04 4.18
CA GLU A 44 -6.79 -0.22 4.74
C GLU A 44 -5.30 -0.37 4.43
N VAL A 45 -4.51 -0.79 5.42
CA VAL A 45 -3.05 -0.91 5.24
C VAL A 45 -2.55 -2.23 5.80
N ILE A 46 -1.91 -3.00 4.94
CA ILE A 46 -1.14 -4.20 5.28
C ILE A 46 0.34 -3.83 5.20
N HIS A 47 1.05 -3.98 6.31
CA HIS A 47 2.45 -3.57 6.42
C HIS A 47 3.36 -4.79 6.51
N LEU A 48 4.19 -4.99 5.49
CA LEU A 48 5.10 -6.14 5.39
C LEU A 48 6.46 -5.89 6.05
N GLY A 49 6.76 -4.64 6.42
CA GLY A 49 8.03 -4.25 7.01
C GLY A 49 9.15 -4.16 5.99
N HIS A 50 10.34 -4.60 6.40
CA HIS A 50 11.56 -4.61 5.61
C HIS A 50 12.07 -6.05 5.44
N ASN A 51 13.15 -6.24 4.68
CA ASN A 51 13.72 -7.58 4.40
C ASN A 51 12.74 -8.54 3.68
N ARG A 52 11.95 -8.00 2.75
CA ARG A 52 11.13 -8.76 1.80
C ARG A 52 11.60 -8.44 0.39
N SER A 53 11.68 -9.44 -0.49
CA SER A 53 11.99 -9.22 -1.91
C SER A 53 10.88 -8.43 -2.61
N VAL A 54 11.15 -7.90 -3.80
CA VAL A 54 10.08 -7.26 -4.58
C VAL A 54 9.01 -8.28 -4.97
N GLU A 55 9.41 -9.52 -5.22
CA GLU A 55 8.52 -10.63 -5.55
C GLU A 55 7.56 -10.95 -4.39
N GLU A 56 8.05 -11.01 -3.14
CA GLU A 56 7.21 -11.21 -1.97
C GLU A 56 6.19 -10.07 -1.81
N VAL A 57 6.59 -8.82 -2.02
CA VAL A 57 5.71 -7.65 -1.91
C VAL A 57 4.63 -7.66 -2.99
N VAL A 58 4.99 -7.98 -4.24
CA VAL A 58 4.03 -8.06 -5.36
C VAL A 58 3.08 -9.24 -5.17
N THR A 59 3.57 -10.39 -4.73
CA THR A 59 2.74 -11.56 -4.46
C THR A 59 1.69 -11.23 -3.40
N ALA A 60 2.11 -10.63 -2.28
CA ALA A 60 1.19 -10.20 -1.24
C ALA A 60 0.16 -9.18 -1.76
N ALA A 61 0.55 -8.24 -2.63
CA ALA A 61 -0.40 -7.28 -3.20
C ALA A 61 -1.48 -7.95 -4.06
N VAL A 62 -1.12 -9.00 -4.80
CA VAL A 62 -2.08 -9.80 -5.59
C VAL A 62 -2.98 -10.64 -4.68
N GLU A 63 -2.40 -11.31 -3.68
CA GLU A 63 -3.15 -12.18 -2.76
C GLU A 63 -4.14 -11.41 -1.89
N GLU A 64 -3.79 -10.19 -1.47
CA GLU A 64 -4.61 -9.32 -0.63
C GLU A 64 -5.57 -8.42 -1.43
N ASP A 65 -5.59 -8.55 -2.76
CA ASP A 65 -6.37 -7.70 -3.67
C ASP A 65 -6.17 -6.20 -3.36
N ALA A 66 -4.89 -5.78 -3.31
CA ALA A 66 -4.52 -4.43 -2.94
C ALA A 66 -4.64 -3.46 -4.13
N ASP A 67 -5.20 -2.28 -3.89
CA ASP A 67 -5.33 -1.22 -4.89
C ASP A 67 -3.98 -0.56 -5.21
N ALA A 68 -3.04 -0.58 -4.26
CA ALA A 68 -1.73 0.06 -4.43
C ALA A 68 -0.63 -0.54 -3.54
N ILE A 69 0.61 -0.33 -3.95
CA ILE A 69 1.82 -0.63 -3.17
C ILE A 69 2.55 0.69 -2.89
N ALA A 70 2.89 0.94 -1.63
CA ALA A 70 3.74 2.04 -1.21
C ALA A 70 5.06 1.51 -0.64
N VAL A 71 6.17 1.87 -1.26
CA VAL A 71 7.52 1.48 -0.83
C VAL A 71 8.31 2.72 -0.44
N SER A 72 8.96 2.68 0.73
CA SER A 72 9.99 3.67 1.07
C SER A 72 11.38 3.13 0.73
N SER A 73 12.24 3.99 0.18
CA SER A 73 13.64 3.63 -0.09
C SER A 73 14.60 4.78 0.17
N TYR A 74 15.88 4.47 0.37
CA TYR A 74 16.95 5.45 0.23
C TYR A 74 16.99 5.98 -1.20
N GLN A 75 17.59 7.16 -1.40
CA GLN A 75 17.80 7.71 -2.73
C GLN A 75 18.54 6.69 -3.63
N GLY A 76 17.84 6.17 -4.64
CA GLY A 76 18.35 5.15 -5.56
C GLY A 76 18.27 3.70 -5.07
N GLY A 77 17.87 3.45 -3.81
CA GLY A 77 17.78 2.09 -3.25
C GLY A 77 16.78 1.19 -3.98
N HIS A 78 15.67 1.76 -4.45
CA HIS A 78 14.66 1.03 -5.23
C HIS A 78 15.20 0.42 -6.53
N VAL A 79 16.23 1.01 -7.15
CA VAL A 79 16.81 0.51 -8.41
C VAL A 79 17.46 -0.84 -8.22
N GLU A 80 18.15 -1.02 -7.09
CA GLU A 80 18.77 -2.29 -6.75
C GLU A 80 17.73 -3.27 -6.19
N TYR A 81 16.82 -2.77 -5.34
CA TYR A 81 15.73 -3.56 -4.78
C TYR A 81 14.88 -4.28 -5.84
N PHE A 82 14.51 -3.60 -6.93
CA PHE A 82 13.65 -4.19 -7.97
C PHE A 82 14.30 -5.29 -8.81
N LYS A 83 15.60 -5.57 -8.62
CA LYS A 83 16.28 -6.70 -9.25
C LYS A 83 16.17 -8.00 -8.44
N TYR A 84 15.68 -7.91 -7.20
CA TYR A 84 15.55 -9.01 -6.25
C TYR A 84 14.09 -9.30 -5.93
#